data_AF-A0A538D2D8-F1
#
_entry.id   AF-A0A538D2D8-F1
#
_cell.length_a   1.000
_cell.length_b   1.000
_cell.length_c   1.000
_cell.angle_alpha   90.00
_cell.angle_beta   90.00
_cell.angle_gamma   90.00
#
_symmetry.space_group_name_H-M   'P 1'
#
loop_
_entity.id
_entity.type
_entity.pdbx_description
1 polymer ?
#
loop_
_entity_poly.entity_id
_entity_poly.type
_entity_poly.pdbx_seq_one_letter_code
_entity_poly.pdbx_strand_id
1 'polypeptide(L)'
;MGEGLASVEVFELVAEPWGSLAGEARRLRELGHGRLVTYSPKVFIPLTKLCRDVCGYCTFARPPRRGEPAYMSEDEVLEVAHAGAAAGCREALFTLGDKPELRYRVARDELAARGCTTTLEYLARCARLVLDETGLLPHVNPGVLSREDALALRAVSASQGLMLETTADRLAERGGPHWASPDKLPAARLATIEAAGEVGVPFTTGILIGIGETRRERLEALLAVRELDGRFGHVQEVIVQNFRAKPGTRMATAPEPPLEELLWTCAAARLVRRRHQRLGRHLSGHRRPRQPGGALARAAAPGRGNPFTRPRAGASACCLSRVRRRPRSLARRRCHAARVGARRRRGPRARGRVGGGCTRGVRERREPAGAAGCRAF
;
A
#
# COMPACT_ATOMS: atom_id res chain seq x y z
N MET A 1 30.89 15.73 1.91
CA MET A 1 29.99 16.80 2.39
C MET A 1 28.70 16.72 1.59
N GLY A 2 27.55 16.87 2.24
CA GLY A 2 26.25 16.65 1.59
C GLY A 2 25.19 16.16 2.57
N GLU A 3 25.02 16.89 3.67
CA GLU A 3 23.87 16.72 4.55
C GLU A 3 22.59 17.16 3.81
N GLY A 4 21.42 16.81 4.38
CA GLY A 4 20.17 17.40 3.89
C GLY A 4 20.03 18.83 4.38
N LEU A 5 19.17 19.61 3.73
CA LEU A 5 18.88 20.99 4.15
C LEU A 5 18.57 21.03 5.66
N ALA A 6 19.21 21.95 6.37
CA ALA A 6 18.90 22.25 7.76
C ALA A 6 17.43 22.67 7.90
N SER A 7 16.85 22.49 9.08
CA SER A 7 15.41 22.73 9.25
C SER A 7 15.00 24.17 8.94
N VAL A 8 15.89 25.15 9.13
CA VAL A 8 15.67 26.56 8.74
C VAL A 8 15.61 26.71 7.22
N GLU A 9 16.65 26.24 6.49
CA GLU A 9 16.71 26.24 5.01
C GLU A 9 15.52 25.52 4.37
N VAL A 10 15.01 24.46 5.01
CA VAL A 10 13.82 23.75 4.51
C VAL A 10 12.58 24.67 4.47
N PHE A 11 12.43 25.61 5.41
CA PHE A 11 11.26 26.50 5.43
C PHE A 11 11.34 27.66 4.44
N GLU A 12 12.54 27.99 3.93
CA GLU A 12 12.71 28.98 2.86
C GLU A 12 12.02 28.50 1.56
N LEU A 13 11.99 27.18 1.33
CA LEU A 13 11.31 26.55 0.19
C LEU A 13 9.83 26.91 0.05
N VAL A 14 9.16 27.36 1.14
CA VAL A 14 7.74 27.73 1.14
C VAL A 14 7.44 28.81 0.10
N ALA A 15 8.32 29.81 -0.03
CA ALA A 15 8.19 30.92 -0.97
C ALA A 15 8.61 30.55 -2.41
N GLU A 16 9.41 29.50 -2.59
CA GLU A 16 9.97 29.14 -3.89
C GLU A 16 8.90 28.65 -4.88
N PRO A 17 8.96 29.11 -6.15
CA PRO A 17 8.19 28.53 -7.25
C PRO A 17 8.58 27.07 -7.51
N TRP A 18 7.61 26.23 -7.88
CA TRP A 18 7.85 24.80 -8.12
C TRP A 18 8.93 24.53 -9.17
N GLY A 19 9.05 25.40 -10.18
CA GLY A 19 10.04 25.29 -11.25
C GLY A 19 11.49 25.44 -10.76
N SER A 20 11.72 26.33 -9.78
CA SER A 20 13.02 26.50 -9.11
C SER A 20 13.43 25.19 -8.42
N LEU A 21 12.53 24.64 -7.59
CA LEU A 21 12.77 23.40 -6.85
C LEU A 21 12.93 22.18 -7.77
N ALA A 22 12.21 22.13 -8.89
CA ALA A 22 12.20 21.00 -9.80
C ALA A 22 13.56 20.73 -10.46
N GLY A 23 14.37 21.77 -10.72
CA GLY A 23 15.72 21.64 -11.26
C GLY A 23 16.65 20.88 -10.31
N GLU A 24 16.73 21.33 -9.06
CA GLU A 24 17.57 20.72 -8.04
C GLU A 24 17.06 19.33 -7.61
N ALA A 25 15.73 19.15 -7.50
CA ALA A 25 15.13 17.83 -7.24
C ALA A 25 15.43 16.82 -8.36
N ARG A 26 15.48 17.27 -9.63
CA ARG A 26 15.87 16.45 -10.78
C ARG A 26 17.35 16.05 -10.70
N ARG A 27 18.25 17.01 -10.45
CA ARG A 27 19.68 16.77 -10.26
C ARG A 27 19.94 15.76 -9.14
N LEU A 28 19.22 15.89 -8.03
CA LEU A 28 19.24 14.96 -6.91
C LEU A 28 18.80 13.53 -7.28
N ARG A 29 17.68 13.43 -7.99
CA ARG A 29 17.16 12.16 -8.50
C ARG A 29 18.20 11.50 -9.41
N GLU A 30 18.85 12.26 -10.29
CA GLU A 30 19.89 11.77 -11.19
C GLU A 30 21.15 11.31 -10.46
N LEU A 31 21.63 12.06 -9.46
CA LEU A 31 22.77 11.65 -8.63
C LEU A 31 22.49 10.34 -7.85
N GLY A 32 21.28 10.16 -7.32
CA GLY A 32 20.95 9.01 -6.46
C GLY A 32 20.40 7.77 -7.17
N HIS A 33 19.69 7.96 -8.28
CA HIS A 33 18.92 6.92 -8.97
C HIS A 33 19.07 6.95 -10.50
N GLY A 34 19.80 7.93 -11.06
CA GLY A 34 19.90 8.12 -12.51
C GLY A 34 18.54 8.34 -13.15
N ARG A 35 18.26 7.58 -14.22
CA ARG A 35 16.95 7.56 -14.91
C ARG A 35 16.11 6.33 -14.56
N LEU A 36 16.50 5.54 -13.56
CA LEU A 36 15.78 4.32 -13.17
C LEU A 36 14.43 4.67 -12.52
N VAL A 37 13.35 4.08 -13.03
CA VAL A 37 12.04 4.06 -12.40
C VAL A 37 11.75 2.62 -11.99
N THR A 38 11.43 2.41 -10.71
CA THR A 38 11.04 1.10 -10.17
C THR A 38 9.53 1.02 -10.03
N TYR A 39 8.94 -0.12 -10.35
CA TYR A 39 7.56 -0.44 -10.01
C TYR A 39 7.51 -1.80 -9.32
N SER A 40 6.44 -2.07 -8.58
CA SER A 40 6.12 -3.41 -8.08
C SER A 40 4.65 -3.69 -8.38
N PRO A 41 4.35 -4.69 -9.23
CA PRO A 41 2.97 -5.07 -9.56
C PRO A 41 2.35 -5.79 -8.36
N LYS A 42 1.21 -5.28 -7.89
CA LYS A 42 0.53 -5.78 -6.69
C LYS A 42 -0.93 -6.09 -6.99
N VAL A 43 -1.45 -7.13 -6.37
CA VAL A 43 -2.90 -7.32 -6.25
C VAL A 43 -3.41 -6.64 -4.98
N PHE A 44 -4.65 -6.17 -5.00
CA PHE A 44 -5.25 -5.38 -3.93
C PHE A 44 -6.30 -6.19 -3.18
N ILE A 45 -6.09 -6.41 -1.88
CA ILE A 45 -6.96 -7.22 -1.02
C ILE A 45 -7.60 -6.30 0.03
N PRO A 46 -8.86 -5.86 -0.16
CA PRO A 46 -9.56 -4.98 0.76
C PRO A 46 -10.21 -5.80 1.89
N LEU A 47 -9.37 -6.37 2.78
CA LEU A 47 -9.77 -7.35 3.81
C LEU A 47 -10.99 -6.93 4.63
N THR A 48 -11.12 -5.64 4.93
CA THR A 48 -12.39 -5.04 5.36
C THR A 48 -12.51 -3.61 4.85
N LYS A 49 -13.75 -3.17 4.60
CA LYS A 49 -14.08 -1.77 4.29
C LYS A 49 -14.69 -1.03 5.50
N LEU A 50 -14.83 -1.70 6.64
CA LEU A 50 -15.21 -1.06 7.89
C LEU A 50 -14.00 -0.33 8.49
N CYS A 51 -14.23 0.81 9.15
CA CYS A 51 -13.18 1.61 9.79
C CYS A 51 -13.76 2.33 11.01
N ARG A 52 -12.99 2.50 12.10
CA ARG A 52 -13.43 3.35 13.21
C ARG A 52 -13.40 4.84 12.85
N ASP A 53 -12.46 5.26 12.01
CA ASP A 53 -12.33 6.63 11.49
C ASP A 53 -13.43 7.00 10.47
N VAL A 54 -13.68 8.30 10.31
CA VAL A 54 -14.64 8.88 9.34
C VAL A 54 -14.02 10.03 8.53
N CYS A 55 -12.78 9.82 8.06
CA CYS A 55 -11.98 10.77 7.29
C CYS A 55 -12.82 11.44 6.17
N GLY A 56 -12.86 12.77 6.16
CA GLY A 56 -13.77 13.55 5.30
C GLY A 56 -13.59 13.36 3.79
N TYR A 57 -12.42 12.89 3.36
CA TYR A 57 -12.03 12.61 1.97
C TYR A 57 -12.10 11.11 1.58
N CYS A 58 -12.40 10.21 2.52
CA CYS A 58 -12.24 8.77 2.30
C CYS A 58 -13.48 8.13 1.67
N THR A 59 -13.30 7.46 0.51
CA THR A 59 -14.32 6.61 -0.14
C THR A 59 -14.15 5.12 0.11
N PHE A 60 -13.08 4.72 0.82
CA PHE A 60 -12.79 3.32 1.12
C PHE A 60 -13.62 2.83 2.31
N ALA A 61 -13.60 3.60 3.41
CA ALA A 61 -14.37 3.31 4.61
C ALA A 61 -15.87 3.39 4.33
N ARG A 62 -16.62 2.38 4.77
CA ARG A 62 -18.08 2.29 4.65
C ARG A 62 -18.68 1.82 5.97
N PRO A 63 -19.87 2.29 6.36
CA PRO A 63 -20.58 1.71 7.48
C PRO A 63 -21.01 0.27 7.17
N PRO A 64 -21.20 -0.59 8.18
CA PRO A 64 -21.69 -1.94 7.97
C PRO A 64 -23.09 -1.93 7.36
N ARG A 65 -23.37 -2.92 6.52
CA ARG A 65 -24.65 -3.11 5.82
C ARG A 65 -25.25 -4.44 6.23
N ARG A 66 -26.57 -4.49 6.40
CA ARG A 66 -27.27 -5.69 6.86
C ARG A 66 -27.13 -6.80 5.81
N GLY A 67 -26.50 -7.92 6.20
CA GLY A 67 -26.30 -9.08 5.33
C GLY A 67 -25.02 -9.05 4.49
N GLU A 68 -24.23 -7.96 4.52
CA GLU A 68 -22.86 -7.96 3.99
C GLU A 68 -21.88 -8.39 5.12
N PRO A 69 -20.89 -9.27 4.86
CA PRO A 69 -19.88 -9.62 5.85
C PRO A 69 -18.98 -8.44 6.19
N ALA A 70 -18.46 -8.40 7.41
CA ALA A 70 -17.54 -7.38 7.88
C ALA A 70 -16.13 -7.54 7.27
N TYR A 71 -15.72 -8.77 6.96
CA TYR A 71 -14.41 -9.08 6.36
C TYR A 71 -14.55 -10.02 5.16
N MET A 72 -13.55 -9.99 4.27
CA MET A 72 -13.34 -11.08 3.31
C MET A 72 -13.05 -12.38 4.06
N SER A 73 -13.60 -13.50 3.58
CA SER A 73 -13.21 -14.84 3.98
C SER A 73 -11.80 -15.20 3.52
N GLU A 74 -11.21 -16.22 4.14
CA GLU A 74 -9.89 -16.75 3.78
C GLU A 74 -9.87 -17.25 2.31
N ASP A 75 -10.98 -17.86 1.84
CA ASP A 75 -11.16 -18.30 0.45
C ASP A 75 -11.20 -17.12 -0.54
N GLU A 76 -11.99 -16.06 -0.27
CA GLU A 76 -12.04 -14.86 -1.12
C GLU A 76 -10.68 -14.13 -1.17
N VAL A 77 -9.92 -14.14 -0.08
CA VAL A 77 -8.56 -13.61 -0.02
C VAL A 77 -7.62 -14.42 -0.92
N LEU A 78 -7.70 -15.76 -0.87
CA LEU A 78 -6.89 -16.64 -1.70
C LEU A 78 -7.29 -16.57 -3.18
N GLU A 79 -8.58 -16.48 -3.52
CA GLU A 79 -9.04 -16.29 -4.90
C GLU A 79 -8.41 -15.04 -5.54
N VAL A 80 -8.50 -13.90 -4.84
CA VAL A 80 -7.88 -12.64 -5.29
C VAL A 80 -6.35 -12.78 -5.38
N ALA A 81 -5.71 -13.44 -4.40
CA ALA A 81 -4.26 -13.64 -4.41
C ALA A 81 -3.79 -14.53 -5.57
N HIS A 82 -4.46 -15.65 -5.84
CA HIS A 82 -4.15 -16.52 -6.99
C HIS A 82 -4.38 -15.80 -8.32
N ALA A 83 -5.46 -15.03 -8.47
CA ALA A 83 -5.69 -14.20 -9.65
C ALA A 83 -4.56 -13.16 -9.83
N GLY A 84 -4.10 -12.55 -8.74
CA GLY A 84 -2.95 -11.65 -8.73
C GLY A 84 -1.64 -12.32 -9.17
N ALA A 85 -1.36 -13.51 -8.64
CA ALA A 85 -0.18 -14.30 -9.00
C ALA A 85 -0.20 -14.72 -10.47
N ALA A 86 -1.35 -15.18 -10.98
CA ALA A 86 -1.55 -15.52 -12.39
C ALA A 86 -1.39 -14.30 -13.31
N ALA A 87 -1.78 -13.10 -12.87
CA ALA A 87 -1.55 -11.83 -13.56
C ALA A 87 -0.09 -11.31 -13.45
N GLY A 88 0.82 -12.06 -12.80
CA GLY A 88 2.24 -11.70 -12.69
C GLY A 88 2.56 -10.70 -11.57
N CYS A 89 1.68 -10.51 -10.59
CA CYS A 89 1.98 -9.71 -9.40
C CYS A 89 3.14 -10.32 -8.60
N ARG A 90 3.79 -9.48 -7.79
CA ARG A 90 4.87 -9.88 -6.86
C ARG A 90 4.51 -9.64 -5.40
N GLU A 91 3.59 -8.72 -5.15
CA GLU A 91 3.11 -8.39 -3.81
C GLU A 91 1.58 -8.51 -3.72
N ALA A 92 1.10 -8.78 -2.52
CA ALA A 92 -0.30 -8.70 -2.15
C ALA A 92 -0.48 -7.53 -1.19
N LEU A 93 -1.12 -6.46 -1.66
CA LEU A 93 -1.39 -5.26 -0.88
C LEU A 93 -2.69 -5.45 -0.10
N PHE A 94 -2.56 -5.73 1.20
CA PHE A 94 -3.68 -5.71 2.13
C PHE A 94 -4.00 -4.28 2.55
N THR A 95 -5.25 -3.88 2.33
CA THR A 95 -5.80 -2.61 2.83
C THR A 95 -7.06 -2.87 3.63
N LEU A 96 -7.23 -2.09 4.68
CA LEU A 96 -8.34 -2.22 5.62
C LEU A 96 -8.56 -0.88 6.32
N GLY A 97 -9.74 -0.71 6.91
CA GLY A 97 -9.94 0.39 7.85
C GLY A 97 -9.36 0.06 9.22
N ASP A 98 -9.07 1.11 9.98
CA ASP A 98 -8.45 0.99 11.30
C ASP A 98 -9.46 0.46 12.34
N LYS A 99 -9.05 -0.58 13.07
CA LYS A 99 -9.72 -1.25 14.19
C LYS A 99 -11.27 -1.12 14.20
N PRO A 100 -11.99 -1.56 13.14
CA PRO A 100 -13.45 -1.45 13.08
C PRO A 100 -14.17 -2.12 14.24
N GLU A 101 -13.56 -3.14 14.85
CA GLU A 101 -14.02 -3.84 16.04
C GLU A 101 -14.21 -2.92 17.26
N LEU A 102 -13.49 -1.80 17.36
CA LEU A 102 -13.69 -0.83 18.43
C LEU A 102 -15.00 -0.03 18.26
N ARG A 103 -15.51 0.07 17.03
CA ARG A 103 -16.70 0.86 16.68
C ARG A 103 -17.94 0.01 16.41
N TYR A 104 -17.79 -1.11 15.73
CA TYR A 104 -18.90 -1.88 15.18
C TYR A 104 -19.01 -3.25 15.84
N ARG A 105 -20.17 -3.54 16.43
CA ARG A 105 -20.43 -4.85 17.06
C ARG A 105 -20.29 -6.01 16.05
N VAL A 106 -20.84 -5.87 14.84
CA VAL A 106 -20.70 -6.88 13.77
C VAL A 106 -19.24 -7.23 13.45
N ALA A 107 -18.32 -6.27 13.55
CA ALA A 107 -16.90 -6.51 13.33
C ALA A 107 -16.27 -7.32 14.47
N ARG A 108 -16.73 -7.16 15.73
CA ARG A 108 -16.32 -8.01 16.87
C ARG A 108 -16.93 -9.40 16.76
N ASP A 109 -18.23 -9.47 16.51
CA ASP A 109 -19.00 -10.72 16.46
C ASP A 109 -18.44 -11.65 15.38
N GLU A 110 -18.08 -11.12 14.20
CA GLU A 110 -17.48 -11.91 13.12
C GLU A 110 -16.02 -12.32 13.41
N LEU A 111 -15.19 -11.45 14.02
CA LEU A 111 -13.84 -11.84 14.45
C LEU A 111 -13.90 -12.98 15.48
N ALA A 112 -14.78 -12.86 16.48
CA ALA A 112 -14.96 -13.87 17.51
C ALA A 112 -15.42 -15.22 16.92
N ALA A 113 -16.35 -15.20 15.95
CA ALA A 113 -16.78 -16.39 15.22
C ALA A 113 -15.65 -17.04 14.39
N ARG A 114 -14.63 -16.28 14.00
CA ARG A 114 -13.41 -16.74 13.29
C ARG A 114 -12.26 -17.11 14.25
N GLY A 115 -12.46 -17.02 15.57
CA GLY A 115 -11.43 -17.26 16.57
C GLY A 115 -10.33 -16.18 16.60
N CYS A 116 -10.68 -14.93 16.30
CA CYS A 116 -9.82 -13.76 16.41
C CYS A 116 -10.42 -12.76 17.41
N THR A 117 -9.56 -12.06 18.14
CA THR A 117 -9.94 -10.94 19.03
C THR A 117 -9.85 -9.61 18.29
N THR A 118 -8.89 -9.48 17.37
CA THR A 118 -8.58 -8.23 16.66
C THR A 118 -8.56 -8.40 15.14
N THR A 119 -8.76 -7.30 14.42
CA THR A 119 -8.59 -7.24 12.97
C THR A 119 -7.14 -7.59 12.57
N LEU A 120 -6.17 -7.27 13.43
CA LEU A 120 -4.74 -7.49 13.16
C LEU A 120 -4.36 -8.98 13.25
N GLU A 121 -4.96 -9.75 14.17
CA GLU A 121 -4.82 -11.21 14.20
C GLU A 121 -5.37 -11.87 12.92
N TYR A 122 -6.55 -11.46 12.48
CA TYR A 122 -7.15 -12.00 11.25
C TYR A 122 -6.34 -11.61 10.01
N LEU A 123 -5.86 -10.36 9.94
CA LEU A 123 -4.91 -9.92 8.92
C LEU A 123 -3.62 -10.75 8.91
N ALA A 124 -3.05 -11.06 10.08
CA ALA A 124 -1.84 -11.86 10.17
C ALA A 124 -2.07 -13.29 9.64
N ARG A 125 -3.23 -13.89 9.92
CA ARG A 125 -3.65 -15.19 9.38
C ARG A 125 -3.81 -15.14 7.86
N CYS A 126 -4.56 -14.18 7.33
CA CYS A 126 -4.76 -14.01 5.89
C CYS A 126 -3.45 -13.72 5.14
N ALA A 127 -2.54 -12.91 5.71
CA ALA A 127 -1.23 -12.62 5.13
C ALA A 127 -0.33 -13.86 5.11
N ARG A 128 -0.36 -14.70 6.16
CA ARG A 128 0.32 -16.00 6.19
C ARG A 128 -0.18 -16.91 5.06
N LEU A 129 -1.50 -17.08 4.94
CA LEU A 129 -2.12 -17.91 3.89
C LEU A 129 -1.70 -17.45 2.49
N VAL A 130 -1.78 -16.14 2.20
CA VAL A 130 -1.36 -15.60 0.89
C VAL A 130 0.12 -15.86 0.60
N LEU A 131 0.99 -15.67 1.59
CA LEU A 131 2.42 -15.92 1.44
C LEU A 131 2.72 -17.40 1.15
N ASP A 132 2.08 -18.30 1.89
CA ASP A 132 2.38 -19.73 1.85
C ASP A 132 1.76 -20.40 0.60
N GLU A 133 0.52 -20.06 0.23
CA GLU A 133 -0.22 -20.69 -0.89
C GLU A 133 0.08 -20.06 -2.27
N THR A 134 0.50 -18.79 -2.33
CA THR A 134 0.70 -18.07 -3.61
C THR A 134 2.13 -17.61 -3.85
N GLY A 135 2.96 -17.52 -2.79
CA GLY A 135 4.29 -16.93 -2.86
C GLY A 135 4.32 -15.42 -3.12
N LEU A 136 3.16 -14.75 -3.20
CA LEU A 136 3.08 -13.29 -3.20
C LEU A 136 3.57 -12.74 -1.87
N LEU A 137 4.31 -11.63 -1.91
CA LEU A 137 4.84 -10.99 -0.72
C LEU A 137 3.79 -10.03 -0.12
N PRO A 138 3.27 -10.24 1.11
CA PRO A 138 2.29 -9.33 1.67
C PRO A 138 2.91 -7.97 2.00
N HIS A 139 2.26 -6.91 1.54
CA HIS A 139 2.44 -5.54 2.04
C HIS A 139 1.16 -5.13 2.76
N VAL A 140 1.26 -4.79 4.05
CA VAL A 140 0.08 -4.49 4.87
C VAL A 140 -0.01 -3.00 5.21
N ASN A 141 -1.20 -2.42 5.01
CA ASN A 141 -1.52 -1.05 5.45
C ASN A 141 -2.72 -1.08 6.41
N PRO A 142 -2.51 -1.48 7.69
CA PRO A 142 -3.59 -1.79 8.63
C PRO A 142 -4.15 -0.61 9.42
N GLY A 143 -3.50 0.57 9.35
CA GLY A 143 -3.78 1.68 10.27
C GLY A 143 -2.66 1.85 11.31
N VAL A 144 -3.01 2.43 12.44
CA VAL A 144 -2.13 2.65 13.60
C VAL A 144 -1.77 1.31 14.23
N LEU A 145 -0.49 1.10 14.54
CA LEU A 145 0.03 -0.14 15.14
C LEU A 145 0.78 0.17 16.44
N SER A 146 0.67 -0.74 17.42
CA SER A 146 1.67 -0.83 18.48
C SER A 146 2.97 -1.45 17.94
N ARG A 147 4.01 -1.42 18.77
CA ARG A 147 5.29 -2.08 18.50
C ARG A 147 5.15 -3.60 18.40
N GLU A 148 4.27 -4.17 19.22
CA GLU A 148 3.97 -5.59 19.28
C GLU A 148 3.20 -6.03 18.02
N ASP A 149 2.23 -5.23 17.57
CA ASP A 149 1.51 -5.45 16.31
C ASP A 149 2.47 -5.40 15.10
N ALA A 150 3.33 -4.38 15.04
CA ALA A 150 4.31 -4.22 13.97
C ALA A 150 5.29 -5.40 13.94
N LEU A 151 5.73 -5.89 15.10
CA LEU A 151 6.58 -7.08 15.23
C LEU A 151 5.86 -8.37 14.80
N ALA A 152 4.60 -8.56 15.21
CA ALA A 152 3.81 -9.73 14.83
C ALA A 152 3.57 -9.78 13.31
N LEU A 153 3.14 -8.67 12.72
CA LEU A 153 2.92 -8.56 11.27
C LEU A 153 4.23 -8.69 10.46
N ARG A 154 5.38 -8.34 11.03
CA ARG A 154 6.69 -8.50 10.37
C ARG A 154 7.01 -9.96 10.03
N ALA A 155 6.45 -10.93 10.75
CA ALA A 155 6.63 -12.35 10.45
C ALA A 155 5.90 -12.81 9.17
N VAL A 156 4.90 -12.05 8.71
CA VAL A 156 4.03 -12.37 7.56
C VAL A 156 4.10 -11.36 6.42
N SER A 157 4.68 -10.17 6.63
CA SER A 157 4.76 -9.11 5.62
C SER A 157 6.21 -8.83 5.17
N ALA A 158 6.39 -8.55 3.88
CA ALA A 158 7.66 -8.03 3.34
C ALA A 158 7.88 -6.55 3.67
N SER A 159 6.79 -5.79 3.81
CA SER A 159 6.77 -4.39 4.23
C SER A 159 5.42 -4.02 4.87
N GLN A 160 5.43 -3.00 5.70
CA GLN A 160 4.22 -2.41 6.27
C GLN A 160 4.11 -0.95 5.84
N GLY A 161 2.97 -0.31 6.05
CA GLY A 161 2.86 1.10 5.74
C GLY A 161 1.70 1.81 6.42
N LEU A 162 1.86 3.13 6.46
CA LEU A 162 0.88 4.07 6.96
C LEU A 162 1.22 5.46 6.42
N MET A 163 0.31 6.09 5.68
CA MET A 163 0.45 7.51 5.36
C MET A 163 0.44 8.33 6.65
N LEU A 164 1.43 9.20 6.85
CA LEU A 164 1.37 10.22 7.91
C LEU A 164 0.22 11.19 7.64
N GLU A 165 -0.09 11.44 6.37
CA GLU A 165 -1.04 12.45 5.87
C GLU A 165 -0.57 13.87 6.14
N THR A 166 -0.43 14.24 7.43
CA THR A 166 -0.11 15.59 7.92
C THR A 166 0.43 15.53 9.35
N THR A 167 1.10 16.59 9.81
CA THR A 167 1.43 16.83 11.23
C THR A 167 0.56 17.92 11.87
N ALA A 168 -0.41 18.49 11.13
CA ALA A 168 -1.24 19.58 11.60
C ALA A 168 -2.44 19.08 12.43
N ASP A 169 -2.34 19.13 13.76
CA ASP A 169 -3.41 18.70 14.69
C ASP A 169 -4.75 19.41 14.44
N ARG A 170 -4.72 20.69 14.01
CA ARG A 170 -5.91 21.48 13.68
C ARG A 170 -6.83 20.83 12.63
N LEU A 171 -6.31 19.91 11.81
CA LEU A 171 -7.11 19.19 10.82
C LEU A 171 -8.03 18.12 11.43
N ALA A 172 -7.87 17.81 12.72
CA ALA A 172 -8.79 16.99 13.52
C ALA A 172 -9.87 17.81 14.26
N GLU A 173 -9.81 19.15 14.25
CA GLU A 173 -10.83 20.03 14.83
C GLU A 173 -12.20 19.86 14.15
N ARG A 174 -13.26 20.36 14.80
CA ARG A 174 -14.64 20.19 14.33
C ARG A 174 -14.83 20.82 12.94
N GLY A 175 -15.21 19.98 11.98
CA GLY A 175 -15.35 20.34 10.57
C GLY A 175 -14.15 19.98 9.70
N GLY A 176 -12.98 19.72 10.30
CA GLY A 176 -11.76 19.32 9.61
C GLY A 176 -11.82 17.93 8.95
N PRO A 177 -10.87 17.63 8.04
CA PRO A 177 -10.81 16.37 7.29
C PRO A 177 -10.61 15.15 8.17
N HIS A 178 -10.00 15.30 9.36
CA HIS A 178 -9.75 14.22 10.31
C HIS A 178 -10.66 14.29 11.55
N TRP A 179 -11.66 15.19 11.56
CA TRP A 179 -12.63 15.25 12.66
C TRP A 179 -13.30 13.90 12.89
N ALA A 180 -13.40 13.50 14.17
CA ALA A 180 -13.88 12.21 14.63
C ALA A 180 -13.13 10.99 14.05
N SER A 181 -11.86 11.16 13.68
CA SER A 181 -10.96 10.10 13.20
C SER A 181 -9.73 10.02 14.12
N PRO A 182 -9.83 9.37 15.30
CA PRO A 182 -8.76 9.38 16.30
C PRO A 182 -7.45 8.75 15.79
N ASP A 183 -7.50 7.77 14.88
CA ASP A 183 -6.28 7.15 14.32
C ASP A 183 -5.65 7.99 13.21
N LYS A 184 -6.19 9.18 12.92
CA LYS A 184 -5.58 10.21 12.06
C LYS A 184 -4.83 11.30 12.83
N LEU A 185 -4.87 11.31 14.18
CA LEU A 185 -4.08 12.26 14.96
C LEU A 185 -2.58 12.06 14.69
N PRO A 186 -1.82 13.13 14.35
CA PRO A 186 -0.39 13.08 14.05
C PRO A 186 0.44 12.21 15.00
N ALA A 187 0.26 12.35 16.31
CA ALA A 187 0.97 11.57 17.32
C ALA A 187 0.81 10.05 17.14
N ALA A 188 -0.40 9.56 16.84
CA ALA A 188 -0.66 8.14 16.63
C ALA A 188 -0.04 7.61 15.31
N ARG A 189 -0.02 8.45 14.25
CA ARG A 189 0.67 8.12 13.00
C ARG A 189 2.18 8.02 13.20
N LEU A 190 2.76 9.00 13.88
CA LEU A 190 4.21 9.08 14.15
C LEU A 190 4.66 7.92 15.04
N ALA A 191 3.93 7.62 16.12
CA ALA A 191 4.20 6.47 16.99
C ALA A 191 4.19 5.14 16.22
N THR A 192 3.28 4.97 15.25
CA THR A 192 3.26 3.78 14.38
C THR A 192 4.50 3.68 13.48
N ILE A 193 4.92 4.81 12.89
CA ILE A 193 6.13 4.86 12.04
C ILE A 193 7.39 4.61 12.88
N GLU A 194 7.43 5.11 14.11
CA GLU A 194 8.51 4.87 15.08
C GLU A 194 8.57 3.40 15.51
N ALA A 195 7.45 2.82 15.95
CA ALA A 195 7.32 1.42 16.35
C ALA A 195 7.79 0.45 15.25
N ALA A 196 7.43 0.70 13.99
CA ALA A 196 7.92 -0.06 12.84
C ALA A 196 9.45 0.10 12.63
N GLY A 197 10.02 1.25 12.99
CA GLY A 197 11.45 1.51 12.96
C GLY A 197 12.22 0.74 14.02
N GLU A 198 11.74 0.74 15.25
CA GLU A 198 12.32 0.01 16.38
C GLU A 198 12.44 -1.50 16.12
N VAL A 199 11.43 -2.08 15.46
CA VAL A 199 11.41 -3.53 15.11
C VAL A 199 11.93 -3.83 13.71
N GLY A 200 12.52 -2.84 13.03
CA GLY A 200 13.25 -3.01 11.77
C GLY A 200 12.37 -3.49 10.61
N VAL A 201 11.19 -2.91 10.46
CA VAL A 201 10.23 -3.18 9.38
C VAL A 201 10.48 -2.25 8.19
N PRO A 202 10.67 -2.78 6.96
CA PRO A 202 10.51 -2.01 5.73
C PRO A 202 9.19 -1.22 5.69
N PHE A 203 9.25 0.11 5.74
CA PHE A 203 8.04 0.94 5.90
C PHE A 203 7.80 1.88 4.71
N THR A 204 6.54 1.95 4.27
CA THR A 204 6.04 2.96 3.32
C THR A 204 5.20 4.00 4.08
N THR A 205 5.49 5.28 3.86
CA THR A 205 4.70 6.39 4.43
C THR A 205 4.63 7.54 3.44
N GLY A 206 4.06 8.68 3.84
CA GLY A 206 3.84 9.80 2.94
C GLY A 206 2.89 10.84 3.51
N ILE A 207 2.67 11.89 2.73
CA ILE A 207 1.77 13.00 3.04
C ILE A 207 0.66 13.12 1.98
N LEU A 208 -0.47 13.67 2.41
CA LEU A 208 -1.64 13.93 1.58
C LEU A 208 -1.84 15.45 1.49
N ILE A 209 -1.78 15.99 0.28
CA ILE A 209 -1.88 17.43 0.04
C ILE A 209 -3.28 17.83 -0.45
N GLY A 210 -3.70 19.06 -0.13
CA GLY A 210 -4.99 19.62 -0.51
C GLY A 210 -6.16 19.20 0.40
N ILE A 211 -5.88 18.81 1.65
CA ILE A 211 -6.91 18.54 2.67
C ILE A 211 -7.13 19.72 3.63
N GLY A 212 -6.41 20.83 3.43
CA GLY A 212 -6.47 22.04 4.26
C GLY A 212 -5.14 22.39 4.94
N GLU A 213 -4.08 21.62 4.66
CA GLU A 213 -2.71 21.87 5.10
C GLU A 213 -2.00 22.94 4.25
N THR A 214 -1.04 23.62 4.85
CA THR A 214 -0.17 24.62 4.23
C THR A 214 1.14 23.99 3.74
N ARG A 215 1.86 24.69 2.85
CA ARG A 215 3.22 24.28 2.45
C ARG A 215 4.17 24.10 3.64
N ARG A 216 4.03 24.91 4.70
CA ARG A 216 4.82 24.77 5.95
C ARG A 216 4.54 23.43 6.65
N GLU A 217 3.28 23.10 6.85
CA GLU A 217 2.87 21.84 7.50
C GLU A 217 3.26 20.60 6.68
N ARG A 218 3.29 20.69 5.34
CA ARG A 218 3.86 19.63 4.48
C ARG A 218 5.34 19.42 4.76
N LEU A 219 6.11 20.50 4.94
CA LEU A 219 7.54 20.43 5.23
C LEU A 219 7.80 19.88 6.63
N GLU A 220 7.00 20.26 7.63
CA GLU A 220 7.05 19.71 8.99
C GLU A 220 6.81 18.19 8.97
N ALA A 221 5.78 17.72 8.26
CA ALA A 221 5.51 16.29 8.10
C ALA A 221 6.65 15.55 7.36
N LEU A 222 7.23 16.15 6.32
CA LEU A 222 8.39 15.59 5.61
C LEU A 222 9.66 15.57 6.48
N LEU A 223 9.84 16.56 7.36
CA LEU A 223 10.92 16.63 8.35
C LEU A 223 10.76 15.54 9.42
N ALA A 224 9.56 15.32 9.95
CA ALA A 224 9.28 14.23 10.90
C ALA A 224 9.55 12.84 10.28
N VAL A 225 9.08 12.61 9.06
CA VAL A 225 9.37 11.37 8.30
C VAL A 225 10.87 11.23 8.00
N ARG A 226 11.59 12.34 7.76
CA ARG A 226 13.04 12.36 7.65
C ARG A 226 13.69 11.98 8.98
N GLU A 227 13.29 12.53 10.11
CA GLU A 227 13.88 12.26 11.42
C GLU A 227 13.80 10.77 11.79
N LEU A 228 12.60 10.18 11.68
CA LEU A 228 12.37 8.77 11.98
C LEU A 228 13.21 7.83 11.08
N ASP A 229 13.31 8.10 9.77
CA ASP A 229 14.24 7.38 8.88
C ASP A 229 15.72 7.64 9.21
N GLY A 230 16.04 8.66 10.00
CA GLY A 230 17.41 8.91 10.46
C GLY A 230 17.80 8.01 11.60
N ARG A 231 16.89 7.91 12.57
CA ARG A 231 17.02 7.08 13.77
C ARG A 231 17.02 5.59 13.41
N PHE A 232 16.16 5.16 12.48
CA PHE A 232 15.95 3.73 12.20
C PHE A 232 16.31 3.26 10.77
N GLY A 233 16.39 4.17 9.78
CA GLY A 233 16.77 3.83 8.40
C GLY A 233 15.78 2.92 7.64
N HIS A 234 14.55 2.78 8.15
CA HIS A 234 13.57 1.77 7.77
C HIS A 234 12.60 2.22 6.67
N VAL A 235 12.38 3.53 6.51
CA VAL A 235 11.49 4.09 5.49
C VAL A 235 12.07 3.84 4.10
N GLN A 236 11.34 3.06 3.30
CA GLN A 236 11.75 2.69 1.93
C GLN A 236 11.11 3.59 0.87
N GLU A 237 9.94 4.13 1.16
CA GLU A 237 9.15 4.93 0.22
C GLU A 237 8.47 6.09 0.95
N VAL A 238 8.59 7.28 0.38
CA VAL A 238 7.80 8.46 0.77
C VAL A 238 6.88 8.81 -0.40
N ILE A 239 5.57 8.76 -0.15
CA ILE A 239 4.52 9.06 -1.11
C ILE A 239 4.09 10.52 -0.93
N VAL A 240 4.01 11.27 -2.02
CA VAL A 240 3.21 12.50 -2.08
C VAL A 240 1.93 12.16 -2.83
N GLN A 241 0.80 12.18 -2.11
CA GLN A 241 -0.52 11.94 -2.66
C GLN A 241 -1.30 13.24 -2.71
N ASN A 242 -2.05 13.49 -3.78
CA ASN A 242 -2.97 14.62 -3.86
C ASN A 242 -4.40 14.23 -3.49
N PHE A 243 -5.07 15.11 -2.76
CA PHE A 243 -6.52 15.04 -2.56
C PHE A 243 -7.23 15.14 -3.92
N ARG A 244 -8.36 14.44 -4.01
CA ARG A 244 -9.31 14.49 -5.13
C ARG A 244 -10.70 14.51 -4.51
N ALA A 245 -11.52 15.48 -4.92
CA ALA A 245 -12.91 15.59 -4.49
C ALA A 245 -13.71 14.40 -5.05
N LYS A 246 -14.52 13.76 -4.21
CA LYS A 246 -15.26 12.54 -4.57
C LYS A 246 -16.70 12.61 -4.06
N PRO A 247 -17.70 12.30 -4.90
CA PRO A 247 -19.10 12.18 -4.48
C PRO A 247 -19.26 11.23 -3.29
N GLY A 248 -20.21 11.53 -2.40
CA GLY A 248 -20.49 10.74 -1.20
C GLY A 248 -19.47 10.90 -0.06
N THR A 249 -18.53 11.86 -0.16
CA THR A 249 -17.60 12.21 0.94
C THR A 249 -17.98 13.56 1.57
N ARG A 250 -17.57 13.82 2.82
CA ARG A 250 -17.79 15.13 3.47
C ARG A 250 -17.06 16.28 2.77
N MET A 251 -16.03 15.96 1.99
CA MET A 251 -15.21 16.90 1.21
C MET A 251 -15.53 16.85 -0.30
N ALA A 252 -16.72 16.39 -0.69
CA ALA A 252 -17.11 16.27 -2.11
C ALA A 252 -17.07 17.59 -2.91
N THR A 253 -17.11 18.74 -2.22
CA THR A 253 -17.04 20.10 -2.79
C THR A 253 -15.78 20.86 -2.36
N ALA A 254 -14.84 20.23 -1.65
CA ALA A 254 -13.59 20.87 -1.24
C ALA A 254 -12.66 21.11 -2.45
N PRO A 255 -11.88 22.20 -2.46
CA PRO A 255 -10.97 22.49 -3.55
C PRO A 255 -9.87 21.42 -3.65
N GLU A 256 -9.55 21.02 -4.88
CA GLU A 256 -8.43 20.13 -5.16
C GLU A 256 -7.13 20.94 -5.29
N PRO A 257 -5.97 20.40 -4.88
CA PRO A 257 -4.70 21.07 -5.08
C PRO A 257 -4.35 21.09 -6.59
N PRO A 258 -3.89 22.23 -7.14
CA PRO A 258 -3.46 22.30 -8.53
C PRO A 258 -2.19 21.48 -8.76
N LEU A 259 -1.87 21.17 -10.02
CA LEU A 259 -0.74 20.31 -10.38
C LEU A 259 0.60 20.88 -9.89
N GLU A 260 0.72 22.20 -9.88
CA GLU A 260 1.87 22.98 -9.40
C GLU A 260 2.16 22.71 -7.92
N GLU A 261 1.13 22.53 -7.08
CA GLU A 261 1.29 22.20 -5.66
C GLU A 261 1.76 20.74 -5.46
N LEU A 262 1.30 19.82 -6.32
CA LEU A 262 1.82 18.45 -6.35
C LEU A 262 3.28 18.43 -6.81
N LEU A 263 3.63 19.15 -7.87
CA LEU A 263 5.01 19.25 -8.37
C LEU A 263 5.95 19.92 -7.35
N TRP A 264 5.51 21.01 -6.73
CA TRP A 264 6.24 21.69 -5.64
C TRP A 264 6.50 20.70 -4.49
N THR A 265 5.46 19.99 -4.03
CA THR A 265 5.59 19.08 -2.89
C THR A 265 6.47 17.87 -3.22
N CYS A 266 6.39 17.33 -4.44
CA CYS A 266 7.29 16.26 -4.90
C CYS A 266 8.77 16.71 -4.94
N ALA A 267 9.03 17.94 -5.39
CA ALA A 267 10.37 18.51 -5.42
C ALA A 267 10.89 18.78 -4.00
N ALA A 268 10.09 19.43 -3.15
CA ALA A 268 10.40 19.69 -1.74
C ALA A 268 10.66 18.39 -0.96
N ALA A 269 9.85 17.35 -1.14
CA ALA A 269 10.07 16.03 -0.53
C ALA A 269 11.42 15.44 -0.94
N ARG A 270 11.85 15.57 -2.20
CA ARG A 270 13.17 15.12 -2.67
C ARG A 270 14.32 15.93 -2.06
N LEU A 271 14.16 17.25 -1.90
CA LEU A 271 15.13 18.15 -1.27
C LEU A 271 15.30 17.84 0.22
N VAL A 272 14.20 17.79 0.97
CA VAL A 272 14.17 17.47 2.41
C VAL A 272 14.79 16.11 2.67
N ARG A 273 14.39 15.08 1.90
CA ARG A 273 14.88 13.69 2.02
C ARG A 273 16.31 13.47 1.51
N ARG A 274 17.10 14.53 1.24
CA ARG A 274 18.55 14.42 1.09
C ARG A 274 19.15 13.70 2.31
N ARG A 275 19.57 12.46 2.11
CA ARG A 275 20.44 11.73 3.01
C ARG A 275 21.65 11.20 2.26
N HIS A 276 22.75 11.11 3.00
CA HIS A 276 24.01 10.53 2.58
C HIS A 276 23.79 9.30 1.69
N GLN A 277 24.01 9.48 0.39
CA GLN A 277 24.35 8.36 -0.44
C GLN A 277 25.65 7.81 0.15
N ARG A 278 25.62 6.57 0.65
CA ARG A 278 26.84 5.77 0.67
C ARG A 278 27.18 5.53 -0.80
N LEU A 279 27.95 6.46 -1.37
CA LEU A 279 28.76 6.21 -2.56
C LEU A 279 29.44 4.86 -2.32
N GLY A 280 29.09 3.87 -3.13
CA GLY A 280 29.71 2.56 -3.04
C GLY A 280 31.20 2.75 -3.24
N ARG A 281 32.01 2.38 -2.23
CA ARG A 281 33.48 2.34 -2.31
C ARG A 281 33.90 1.21 -3.27
N HIS A 282 33.64 1.39 -4.56
CA HIS A 282 34.05 0.50 -5.65
C HIS A 282 34.22 1.31 -6.95
N LEU A 283 35.28 2.12 -6.98
CA LEU A 283 35.95 2.53 -8.21
C LEU A 283 37.46 2.26 -8.12
N SER A 284 37.78 1.03 -7.73
CA SER A 284 39.06 0.40 -8.09
C SER A 284 38.79 -0.48 -9.31
N GLY A 285 39.27 -0.08 -10.49
CA GLY A 285 39.06 -0.86 -11.72
C GLY A 285 38.95 0.00 -12.97
N HIS A 286 40.10 0.29 -13.61
CA HIS A 286 40.13 0.85 -14.95
C HIS A 286 39.37 -0.03 -15.95
N ARG A 287 38.43 0.56 -16.70
CA ARG A 287 38.18 0.19 -18.10
C ARG A 287 37.95 1.47 -18.92
N ARG A 288 38.82 1.70 -19.91
CA ARG A 288 38.69 2.78 -20.90
C ARG A 288 37.43 2.57 -21.75
N PRO A 289 36.75 3.63 -22.21
CA PRO A 289 35.65 3.49 -23.17
C PRO A 289 36.19 3.03 -24.54
N ARG A 290 35.48 2.12 -25.21
CA ARG A 290 35.64 1.87 -26.65
C ARG A 290 34.76 2.85 -27.42
N GLN A 291 35.29 3.40 -28.52
CA GLN A 291 34.54 4.27 -29.41
C GLN A 291 33.51 3.50 -30.26
N PRO A 292 32.47 4.17 -30.79
CA PRO A 292 31.47 3.54 -31.65
C PRO A 292 31.95 3.40 -33.10
N GLY A 293 31.91 2.18 -33.64
CA GLY A 293 31.93 1.94 -35.08
C GLY A 293 30.50 1.88 -35.62
N GLY A 294 30.19 2.63 -36.68
CA GLY A 294 28.86 2.68 -37.28
C GLY A 294 28.68 1.70 -38.44
N ALA A 295 27.42 1.34 -38.73
CA ALA A 295 26.97 0.85 -40.02
C ALA A 295 25.45 1.08 -40.18
N LEU A 296 25.05 1.55 -41.37
CA LEU A 296 23.65 1.69 -41.79
C LEU A 296 23.21 0.45 -42.57
N ALA A 297 21.95 0.00 -42.40
CA ALA A 297 21.16 -0.61 -43.48
C ALA A 297 19.66 -0.63 -43.12
N ARG A 298 18.79 -0.59 -44.14
CA ARG A 298 17.32 -0.47 -44.06
C ARG A 298 16.61 -1.80 -44.36
N ALA A 299 15.38 -1.98 -43.88
CA ALA A 299 14.26 -2.50 -44.68
C ALA A 299 12.89 -2.21 -44.02
N ALA A 300 11.85 -2.05 -44.85
CA ALA A 300 10.44 -1.82 -44.48
C ALA A 300 9.68 -3.18 -44.44
N ALA A 301 8.40 -3.40 -44.08
CA ALA A 301 7.22 -2.65 -43.60
C ALA A 301 6.20 -3.71 -43.06
N PRO A 302 4.86 -3.51 -43.03
CA PRO A 302 4.05 -2.56 -42.27
C PRO A 302 3.02 -3.22 -41.31
N GLY A 303 2.54 -2.43 -40.33
CA GLY A 303 1.12 -2.37 -39.95
C GLY A 303 0.53 -3.39 -38.95
N ARG A 304 0.02 -2.87 -37.81
CA ARG A 304 -1.37 -3.06 -37.33
C ARG A 304 -1.64 -2.28 -36.04
N GLY A 305 -2.80 -1.60 -35.98
CA GLY A 305 -3.61 -1.38 -34.77
C GLY A 305 -2.99 -0.61 -33.60
N ASN A 306 -3.12 0.72 -33.60
CA ASN A 306 -3.01 1.55 -32.40
C ASN A 306 -4.41 1.76 -31.77
N PRO A 307 -4.63 1.37 -30.49
CA PRO A 307 -5.71 1.93 -29.69
C PRO A 307 -5.21 2.49 -28.34
N PHE A 308 -4.29 3.46 -28.36
CA PHE A 308 -4.01 4.32 -27.21
C PHE A 308 -5.14 5.33 -27.01
N THR A 309 -6.22 4.89 -26.38
CA THR A 309 -7.14 5.79 -25.69
C THR A 309 -6.42 6.45 -24.51
N ARG A 310 -6.40 7.79 -24.47
CA ARG A 310 -5.83 8.53 -23.33
C ARG A 310 -6.62 8.22 -22.06
N PRO A 311 -6.01 7.72 -20.97
CA PRO A 311 -6.71 7.62 -19.70
C PRO A 311 -7.02 9.04 -19.17
N ARG A 312 -8.23 9.23 -18.63
CA ARG A 312 -8.54 10.43 -17.83
C ARG A 312 -7.67 10.41 -16.58
N ALA A 313 -7.19 11.57 -16.14
CA ALA A 313 -6.24 11.68 -15.03
C ALA A 313 -6.82 11.10 -13.72
N GLY A 314 -6.33 9.93 -13.33
CA GLY A 314 -6.53 9.36 -12.00
C GLY A 314 -5.72 10.10 -10.93
N ALA A 315 -5.86 9.69 -9.67
CA ALA A 315 -5.07 10.26 -8.57
C ALA A 315 -3.56 10.00 -8.80
N SER A 316 -2.77 11.06 -8.82
CA SER A 316 -1.35 11.02 -9.18
C SER A 316 -0.49 10.96 -7.92
N ALA A 317 -0.18 9.76 -7.46
CA ALA A 317 0.79 9.55 -6.39
C ALA A 317 2.23 9.60 -6.95
N CYS A 318 3.11 10.40 -6.35
CA CYS A 318 4.53 10.38 -6.65
C CYS A 318 5.30 9.66 -5.53
N CYS A 319 6.00 8.58 -5.89
CA CYS A 319 6.77 7.78 -4.94
C CYS A 319 8.27 8.08 -5.01
N LEU A 320 8.88 8.34 -3.85
CA LEU A 320 10.33 8.45 -3.69
C LEU A 320 10.86 7.14 -3.07
N SER A 321 11.13 6.14 -3.90
CA SER A 321 11.57 4.80 -3.47
C SER A 321 13.08 4.66 -3.24
N ARG A 322 13.49 3.72 -2.37
CA ARG A 322 14.88 3.42 -2.01
C ARG A 322 15.30 2.04 -2.51
N VAL A 323 16.22 1.98 -3.47
CA VAL A 323 16.75 0.71 -3.99
C VAL A 323 17.88 0.18 -3.12
N ARG A 324 17.59 -0.80 -2.24
CA ARG A 324 18.64 -1.60 -1.57
C ARG A 324 18.90 -2.88 -2.38
N ARG A 325 20.12 -3.06 -2.91
CA ARG A 325 20.55 -4.36 -3.46
C ARG A 325 20.72 -5.35 -2.31
N ARG A 326 20.02 -6.48 -2.33
CA ARG A 326 20.16 -7.55 -1.31
C ARG A 326 21.55 -8.20 -1.38
N PRO A 327 22.21 -8.53 -0.24
CA PRO A 327 23.30 -9.49 -0.24
C PRO A 327 22.77 -10.89 -0.60
N ARG A 328 23.55 -11.67 -1.36
CA ARG A 328 23.19 -13.03 -1.78
C ARG A 328 23.49 -14.06 -0.68
N SER A 329 22.64 -14.15 0.34
CA SER A 329 22.68 -15.27 1.29
C SER A 329 21.38 -15.45 2.08
N LEU A 330 20.48 -16.28 1.55
CA LEU A 330 19.55 -17.07 2.36
C LEU A 330 19.40 -18.42 1.67
N ALA A 331 20.11 -19.40 2.20
CA ALA A 331 20.26 -20.72 1.60
C ALA A 331 18.99 -21.56 1.76
N ARG A 332 18.80 -22.48 0.81
CA ARG A 332 17.74 -23.50 0.83
C ARG A 332 17.81 -24.31 2.12
N ARG A 333 16.79 -24.24 2.98
CA ARG A 333 16.50 -25.31 3.94
C ARG A 333 15.36 -26.16 3.36
N ARG A 334 15.69 -27.38 2.92
CA ARG A 334 14.70 -28.41 2.57
C ARG A 334 14.22 -29.04 3.88
N CYS A 335 12.92 -29.00 4.16
CA CYS A 335 12.34 -29.84 5.20
C CYS A 335 12.25 -31.28 4.69
N HIS A 336 12.90 -32.22 5.39
CA HIS A 336 12.63 -33.64 5.21
C HIS A 336 11.35 -34.00 5.99
N ALA A 337 10.27 -34.33 5.28
CA ALA A 337 9.11 -34.97 5.89
C ALA A 337 9.44 -36.46 6.13
N ALA A 338 9.50 -36.87 7.39
CA ALA A 338 9.64 -38.28 7.76
C ALA A 338 8.34 -39.04 7.44
N ARG A 339 8.45 -40.18 6.75
CA ARG A 339 7.33 -41.09 6.53
C ARG A 339 7.10 -41.94 7.78
N VAL A 340 5.93 -41.84 8.39
CA VAL A 340 5.39 -42.86 9.29
C VAL A 340 4.06 -43.34 8.69
N GLY A 341 3.98 -44.63 8.37
CA GLY A 341 2.80 -45.22 7.75
C GLY A 341 1.83 -45.80 8.78
N ALA A 342 0.53 -45.55 8.58
CA ALA A 342 -0.54 -46.27 9.28
C ALA A 342 -1.40 -47.04 8.26
N ARG A 343 -1.80 -48.26 8.62
CA ARG A 343 -2.35 -49.27 7.69
C ARG A 343 -3.85 -49.12 7.44
N ARG A 344 -4.28 -49.50 6.24
CA ARG A 344 -5.70 -49.68 5.86
C ARG A 344 -6.39 -50.74 6.73
N ARG A 345 -7.67 -50.52 7.07
CA ARG A 345 -8.69 -51.58 7.25
C ARG A 345 -9.96 -51.19 6.48
N ARG A 346 -10.70 -52.18 5.99
CA ARG A 346 -11.87 -52.03 5.09
C ARG A 346 -13.13 -52.63 5.70
N GLY A 347 -14.26 -51.94 5.53
CA GLY A 347 -15.61 -52.51 5.41
C GLY A 347 -16.36 -52.82 6.72
N PRO A 348 -17.68 -53.18 6.63
CA PRO A 348 -18.47 -53.38 5.42
C PRO A 348 -19.66 -52.40 5.24
N ARG A 349 -20.46 -52.63 4.18
CA ARG A 349 -21.65 -51.84 3.76
C ARG A 349 -22.94 -52.34 4.43
N ALA A 350 -23.95 -51.46 4.53
CA ALA A 350 -25.37 -51.85 4.64
C ALA A 350 -26.22 -51.11 3.57
N ARG A 351 -27.37 -51.69 3.18
CA ARG A 351 -28.30 -51.19 2.13
C ARG A 351 -29.63 -50.75 2.77
N GLY A 352 -30.36 -49.81 2.14
CA GLY A 352 -31.75 -49.44 2.53
C GLY A 352 -32.57 -48.78 1.41
N ARG A 353 -33.85 -49.13 1.30
CA ARG A 353 -34.87 -48.82 0.24
C ARG A 353 -36.24 -48.56 0.94
N VAL A 354 -37.27 -47.88 0.41
CA VAL A 354 -37.51 -47.13 -0.85
C VAL A 354 -38.70 -46.15 -0.65
N GLY A 355 -38.84 -45.12 -1.49
CA GLY A 355 -40.12 -44.41 -1.73
C GLY A 355 -40.35 -43.11 -0.92
N GLY A 356 -41.17 -42.16 -1.37
CA GLY A 356 -41.90 -42.03 -2.65
C GLY A 356 -42.97 -40.91 -2.61
N GLY A 357 -43.29 -40.26 -3.75
CA GLY A 357 -44.32 -39.19 -3.88
C GLY A 357 -43.75 -37.76 -3.68
N CYS A 358 -43.66 -36.86 -4.67
CA CYS A 358 -44.68 -36.22 -5.53
C CYS A 358 -45.59 -35.25 -4.73
N THR A 359 -45.60 -33.94 -4.95
CA THR A 359 -46.18 -33.26 -6.14
C THR A 359 -45.85 -31.75 -6.16
N ARG A 360 -45.90 -31.12 -7.36
CA ARG A 360 -46.11 -29.68 -7.67
C ARG A 360 -45.11 -28.64 -7.06
N GLY A 361 -44.65 -27.60 -7.75
CA GLY A 361 -44.98 -27.15 -9.10
C GLY A 361 -45.23 -25.63 -9.16
N VAL A 362 -44.18 -24.81 -9.09
CA VAL A 362 -44.22 -23.39 -9.48
C VAL A 362 -43.01 -23.11 -10.37
N ARG A 363 -43.27 -22.66 -11.61
CA ARG A 363 -42.26 -22.11 -12.50
C ARG A 363 -42.26 -20.60 -12.36
N GLU A 364 -41.20 -20.01 -11.82
CA GLU A 364 -40.87 -18.62 -12.09
C GLU A 364 -39.52 -18.52 -12.79
N ARG A 365 -39.48 -17.71 -13.84
CA ARG A 365 -38.30 -17.51 -14.68
C ARG A 365 -37.32 -16.60 -13.94
N ARG A 366 -36.12 -17.09 -13.68
CA ARG A 366 -34.96 -16.23 -13.41
C ARG A 366 -33.98 -16.36 -14.57
N GLU A 367 -34.01 -15.37 -15.46
CA GLU A 367 -32.86 -15.10 -16.33
C GLU A 367 -31.76 -14.39 -15.53
N PRO A 368 -30.49 -14.55 -15.92
CA PRO A 368 -29.37 -14.28 -15.04
C PRO A 368 -29.04 -12.79 -14.95
N ALA A 369 -28.68 -12.33 -13.75
CA ALA A 369 -28.09 -11.02 -13.55
C ALA A 369 -26.76 -10.93 -14.31
N GLY A 370 -26.75 -10.15 -15.40
CA GLY A 370 -25.58 -9.99 -16.26
C GLY A 370 -24.39 -9.40 -15.52
N ALA A 371 -23.24 -10.06 -15.62
CA ALA A 371 -21.98 -9.54 -15.13
C ALA A 371 -21.58 -8.30 -15.94
N ALA A 372 -21.47 -7.13 -15.28
CA ALA A 372 -20.91 -5.92 -15.85
C ALA A 372 -19.73 -5.46 -14.97
N GLY A 373 -18.55 -6.04 -15.23
CA GLY A 373 -17.32 -5.67 -14.52
C GLY A 373 -16.83 -4.29 -14.90
N CYS A 374 -16.96 -3.31 -14.00
CA CYS A 374 -16.27 -2.03 -14.12
C CYS A 374 -14.78 -2.20 -13.86
N ARG A 375 -14.01 -2.49 -14.93
CA ARG A 375 -12.57 -2.26 -14.96
C ARG A 375 -12.32 -0.75 -14.89
N ALA A 376 -11.88 -0.27 -13.72
CA ALA A 376 -11.29 1.05 -13.60
C ALA A 376 -9.76 0.93 -13.74
N PHE A 377 -9.20 1.68 -14.69
CA PHE A 377 -7.76 1.81 -14.94
C PHE A 377 -7.08 2.71 -13.90
#